data_AF-A0A5N8ULA9-F1
#
_entry.id   AF-A0A5N8ULA9-F1
#
_cell.length_a   1.000
_cell.length_b   1.000
_cell.length_c   1.000
_cell.angle_alpha   90.00
_cell.angle_beta   90.00
_cell.angle_gamma   90.00
#
_symmetry.space_group_name_H-M   'P 1'
#
loop_
_entity.id
_entity.type
_entity.pdbx_description
1 polymer ?
#
loop_
_entity_poly.entity_id
_entity_poly.type
_entity_poly.pdbx_seq_one_letter_code
_entity_poly.pdbx_strand_id
1 'polypeptide(L)' 'MNVKILSTIAISLLMAWAIFHFKAQLGIFILPLFIGLVTFVTLRLYRLMEKDKPEDE' A
#
# COMPACT_ATOMS: atom_id res chain seq x y z
N MET A 1 -19.40 0.97 -2.66
CA MET A 1 -17.98 0.71 -2.32
C MET A 1 -17.28 0.22 -3.58
N ASN A 2 -16.32 0.98 -4.11
CA ASN A 2 -15.66 0.62 -5.36
C ASN A 2 -14.78 -0.61 -5.11
N VAL A 3 -15.13 -1.77 -5.69
CA VAL A 3 -14.46 -3.07 -5.45
C VAL A 3 -12.96 -2.99 -5.75
N LYS A 4 -12.54 -2.08 -6.65
CA LYS A 4 -11.13 -1.76 -6.92
C LYS A 4 -10.39 -1.23 -5.70
N ILE A 5 -11.02 -0.37 -4.89
CA ILE A 5 -10.41 0.19 -3.68
C ILE A 5 -10.30 -0.91 -2.63
N LEU A 6 -11.37 -1.69 -2.45
CA LEU A 6 -11.37 -2.82 -1.53
C LEU A 6 -10.26 -3.83 -1.85
N SER A 7 -10.09 -4.21 -3.12
CA SER A 7 -9.03 -5.16 -3.49
C SER A 7 -7.64 -4.56 -3.31
N THR A 8 -7.46 -3.27 -3.62
CA THR A 8 -6.18 -2.56 -3.44
C THR A 8 -5.77 -2.52 -1.96
N ILE A 9 -6.73 -2.25 -1.06
CA ILE A 9 -6.51 -2.25 0.39
C ILE A 9 -6.20 -3.66 0.88
N ALA A 10 -6.99 -4.67 0.46
CA ALA A 10 -6.78 -6.06 0.86
C ALA A 10 -5.39 -6.58 0.43
N ILE A 11 -4.96 -6.28 -0.81
CA ILE A 11 -3.63 -6.65 -1.32
C ILE A 11 -2.52 -5.94 -0.52
N SER A 12 -2.71 -4.65 -0.22
CA SER A 12 -1.74 -3.89 0.57
C SER A 12 -1.60 -4.45 1.99
N LEU A 13 -2.70 -4.88 2.61
CA LEU A 13 -2.69 -5.54 3.92
C LEU A 13 -1.96 -6.89 3.86
N LEU A 14 -2.23 -7.70 2.85
CA LEU A 14 -1.57 -9.01 2.68
C LEU A 14 -0.06 -8.84 2.49
N MET A 15 0.36 -7.84 1.71
CA MET A 15 1.77 -7.52 1.51
C MET A 15 2.44 -7.05 2.81
N ALA A 16 1.78 -6.17 3.58
CA ALA A 16 2.28 -5.76 4.89
C ALA A 16 2.41 -6.95 5.84
N TRP A 17 1.38 -7.80 5.92
CA TRP A 17 1.40 -9.01 6.73
C TRP A 17 2.55 -9.94 6.33
N ALA A 18 2.76 -10.19 5.04
CA ALA A 18 3.84 -11.03 4.56
C ALA A 18 5.21 -10.49 5.00
N ILE A 19 5.44 -9.18 4.85
CA ILE A 19 6.70 -8.53 5.27
C ILE A 19 6.93 -8.71 6.78
N PHE A 20 5.89 -8.53 7.61
CA PHE A 20 6.01 -8.69 9.07
C PHE A 20 6.06 -10.16 9.53
N HIS A 21 5.39 -11.07 8.83
CA HIS A 21 5.40 -12.50 9.13
C HIS A 21 6.78 -13.10 8.87
N PHE A 22 7.41 -12.74 7.74
CA PHE A 22 8.74 -13.20 7.36
C PHE A 22 9.87 -12.31 7.89
N LYS A 23 9.60 -11.40 8.83
CA LYS A 23 10.60 -10.44 9.37
C LYS A 23 11.88 -11.10 9.88
N ALA A 24 11.76 -12.28 10.48
CA ALA A 24 12.89 -13.02 11.03
C ALA A 24 13.80 -13.58 9.92
N GLN A 25 13.25 -13.91 8.74
CA GLN A 25 14.01 -14.37 7.58
C GLN A 25 14.53 -13.21 6.73
N LEU A 26 13.81 -12.09 6.67
CA LEU A 26 14.18 -10.92 5.87
C LEU A 26 15.36 -10.14 6.47
N GLY A 27 15.57 -10.22 7.80
CA GLY A 27 16.68 -9.54 8.46
C GLY A 27 16.69 -8.05 8.12
N ILE A 28 17.83 -7.53 7.66
CA ILE A 28 17.98 -6.10 7.32
C ILE A 28 17.20 -5.67 6.07
N PHE A 29 16.83 -6.60 5.19
CA PHE A 29 16.06 -6.29 3.98
C PHE A 29 14.61 -5.90 4.27
N ILE A 30 14.14 -6.10 5.51
CA ILE A 30 12.81 -5.64 5.89
C ILE A 30 12.66 -4.12 5.80
N LEU A 31 13.71 -3.36 6.10
CA LEU A 31 13.68 -1.90 6.06
C LEU A 31 13.36 -1.37 4.65
N PRO A 32 14.14 -1.69 3.60
CA PRO A 32 13.83 -1.22 2.25
C PRO A 32 12.51 -1.76 1.71
N LEU A 33 12.13 -3.01 2.05
CA LEU A 33 10.83 -3.57 1.65
C LEU A 33 9.66 -2.83 2.31
N PHE A 34 9.77 -2.53 3.61
CA PHE A 34 8.74 -1.79 4.34
C PHE A 34 8.63 -0.36 3.84
N ILE A 35 9.75 0.33 3.62
CA ILE A 35 9.79 1.69 3.06
C ILE A 35 9.12 1.69 1.67
N GLY A 36 9.50 0.77 0.78
CA GLY A 36 8.92 0.66 -0.55
C GLY A 36 7.41 0.39 -0.51
N LEU A 37 6.96 -0.48 0.39
CA LEU A 37 5.52 -0.75 0.59
C LEU A 37 4.79 0.52 1.03
N VAL A 38 5.30 1.22 2.05
CA VAL A 38 4.68 2.45 2.57
C VAL A 38 4.62 3.51 1.48
N THR A 39 5.70 3.75 0.74
CA THR A 39 5.70 4.70 -0.38
C THR A 39 4.67 4.31 -1.45
N PHE A 40 4.60 3.02 -1.82
CA PHE A 40 3.60 2.54 -2.77
C PHE A 40 2.18 2.80 -2.29
N VAL A 41 1.87 2.45 -1.03
CA VAL A 41 0.54 2.66 -0.44
C VAL A 41 0.21 4.15 -0.40
N THR A 42 1.13 5.00 0.03
CA THR A 42 0.94 6.46 0.08
C THR A 42 0.62 7.04 -1.30
N LEU A 43 1.38 6.67 -2.34
CA LEU A 43 1.09 7.11 -3.71
C LEU A 43 -0.25 6.58 -4.21
N ARG A 44 -0.60 5.35 -3.85
CA ARG A 44 -1.86 4.73 -4.26
C ARG A 44 -3.05 5.43 -3.61
N LEU A 45 -2.95 5.75 -2.32
CA LEU A 45 -3.96 6.50 -1.58
C LEU A 45 -4.07 7.94 -2.12
N TYR A 46 -2.95 8.60 -2.40
CA TYR A 46 -2.94 9.93 -3.00
C TYR A 46 -3.69 9.96 -4.33
N ARG A 47 -3.41 9.02 -5.24
CA ARG A 47 -4.15 8.89 -6.51
C ARG A 47 -5.64 8.60 -6.32
N LEU A 48 -6.02 7.91 -5.26
CA LEU A 48 -7.43 7.69 -4.94
C LEU A 48 -8.08 9.00 -4.48
N MET A 49 -7.40 9.77 -3.64
CA MET A 49 -7.88 11.09 -3.20
C MET A 49 -7.96 12.10 -4.35
N GLU A 50 -7.02 12.08 -5.30
CA GLU A 50 -7.09 12.90 -6.52
C GLU A 50 -8.28 12.53 -7.41
N LYS A 51 -8.59 11.23 -7.54
CA LYS A 51 -9.72 10.77 -8.35
C LYS A 51 -11.09 11.07 -7.74
N ASP A 52 -11.13 11.27 -6.43
CA ASP A 52 -12.34 11.67 -5.71
C ASP A 52 -12.48 13.20 -5.65
N LYS A 53 -11.46 13.97 -6.08
CA LYS A 53 -11.59 15.41 -6.29
C LYS A 53 -12.35 15.64 -7.61
N PRO A 54 -13.47 16.38 -7.62
CA PRO A 54 -14.01 16.88 -8.88
C PRO A 54 -12.92 17.71 -9.56
N GLU A 55 -12.68 17.46 -10.85
CA GLU A 55 -11.95 18.39 -11.70
C GLU A 55 -12.82 19.65 -11.81
N ASP A 56 -12.73 20.51 -10.81
CA ASP A 56 -13.23 21.88 -10.90
C ASP A 56 -12.19 22.68 -11.70
N GLU A 57 -12.66 23.25 -12.81
CA GLU A 57 -11.96 24.04 -13.84
C GLU A 57 -10.93 25.07 -13.32
#